data_AF-A0A5C1AKJ1-F1
#
_entry.id   AF-A0A5C1AKJ1-F1
#
_cell.length_a   1.000
_cell.length_b   1.000
_cell.length_c   1.000
_cell.angle_alpha   90.00
_cell.angle_beta   90.00
_cell.angle_gamma   90.00
#
_symmetry.space_group_name_H-M   'P 1'
#
loop_
_entity.id
_entity.type
_entity.pdbx_description
1 polymer ?
#
loop_
_entity_poly.entity_id
_entity_poly.type
_entity_poly.pdbx_seq_one_letter_code
_entity_poly.pdbx_strand_id
1 'polypeptide(L)'
;MDTPEYAYYFANKWADVLRVKRKGQTGRATGTFAFHGWIRDAMAADLPYDQFVREIVCANGDELKSPPTVWYKEVSTPENFVDDLSQVFLGQRMACAQCDHHPYEKWSQDDYWGLAAFYGRLGKKPINTPGRVNDGQQNRNQLVYVKSTGSATNKRSGRSGSERASASG
;
A
#
# COMPACT_ATOMS: atom_id res chain seq x y z
N MET A 1 -25.81 7.90 8.64
CA MET A 1 -25.04 6.84 7.92
C MET A 1 -24.90 5.61 8.83
N ASP A 2 -25.93 5.35 9.66
CA ASP A 2 -25.76 4.63 10.93
C ASP A 2 -26.29 3.19 10.89
N THR A 3 -26.56 2.67 9.69
CA THR A 3 -27.04 1.30 9.54
C THR A 3 -25.83 0.37 9.30
N PRO A 4 -25.75 -0.79 9.99
CA PRO A 4 -24.68 -1.76 9.76
C PRO A 4 -24.51 -2.14 8.28
N GLU A 5 -25.62 -2.17 7.53
CA GLU A 5 -25.66 -2.50 6.11
C GLU A 5 -24.86 -1.51 5.25
N TYR A 6 -24.84 -0.22 5.61
CA TYR A 6 -24.05 0.79 4.93
C TYR A 6 -22.56 0.50 5.06
N ALA A 7 -22.10 0.22 6.29
CA ALA A 7 -20.70 -0.10 6.57
C ALA A 7 -20.26 -1.37 5.82
N TYR A 8 -21.08 -2.42 5.79
CA TYR A 8 -20.78 -3.64 5.03
C TYR A 8 -20.71 -3.38 3.51
N TYR A 9 -21.64 -2.60 2.97
CA TYR A 9 -21.67 -2.30 1.54
C TYR A 9 -20.42 -1.53 1.11
N PHE A 10 -20.09 -0.43 1.79
CA PHE A 10 -18.91 0.38 1.46
C PHE A 10 -17.60 -0.33 1.77
N ALA A 11 -17.55 -1.15 2.82
CA ALA A 11 -16.38 -1.96 3.10
C ALA A 11 -16.07 -2.95 1.98
N ASN A 12 -17.09 -3.56 1.37
CA ASN A 12 -16.89 -4.43 0.21
C ASN A 12 -16.38 -3.65 -1.01
N LYS A 13 -16.89 -2.44 -1.26
CA LYS A 13 -16.39 -1.57 -2.34
C LYS A 13 -14.91 -1.24 -2.14
N TRP A 14 -14.52 -0.82 -0.94
CA TRP A 14 -13.13 -0.54 -0.61
C TRP A 14 -12.24 -1.78 -0.66
N ALA A 15 -12.72 -2.92 -0.17
CA ALA A 15 -12.01 -4.19 -0.25
C ALA A 15 -11.74 -4.61 -1.70
N ASP A 16 -12.67 -4.35 -2.63
CA ASP A 16 -12.46 -4.59 -4.05
C ASP A 16 -11.42 -3.66 -4.65
N VAL A 17 -11.51 -2.35 -4.38
CA VAL A 17 -10.57 -1.33 -4.87
C VAL A 17 -9.15 -1.61 -4.36
N LEU A 18 -9.00 -1.91 -3.07
CA LEU A 18 -7.71 -2.23 -2.42
C LEU A 18 -7.24 -3.66 -2.70
N ARG A 19 -7.99 -4.43 -3.51
CA ARG A 19 -7.69 -5.81 -3.91
C ARG A 19 -7.45 -6.74 -2.72
N VAL A 20 -8.26 -6.61 -1.68
CA VAL A 20 -8.26 -7.45 -0.46
C VAL A 20 -8.78 -8.84 -0.81
N LYS A 21 -7.95 -9.66 -1.47
CA LYS A 21 -8.32 -10.94 -2.05
C LYS A 21 -7.37 -12.05 -1.64
N ARG A 22 -7.93 -13.20 -1.26
CA ARG A 22 -7.18 -14.42 -0.92
C ARG A 22 -6.47 -15.05 -2.12
N LYS A 23 -6.90 -14.77 -3.36
CA LYS A 23 -6.36 -15.34 -4.63
C LYS A 23 -6.15 -16.87 -4.58
N GLY A 24 -7.04 -17.61 -3.90
CA GLY A 24 -6.90 -19.07 -3.71
C GLY A 24 -5.78 -19.51 -2.75
N GLN A 25 -5.08 -18.57 -2.11
CA GLN A 25 -3.91 -18.84 -1.27
C GLN A 25 -4.29 -18.85 0.21
N THR A 26 -4.27 -20.04 0.83
CA THR A 26 -4.59 -20.22 2.25
C THR A 26 -3.70 -19.37 3.17
N GLY A 27 -2.43 -19.17 2.81
CA GLY A 27 -1.51 -18.32 3.55
C GLY A 27 -1.95 -16.86 3.73
N ARG A 28 -2.76 -16.32 2.80
CA ARG A 28 -3.23 -14.92 2.81
C ARG A 28 -4.54 -14.70 3.57
N ALA A 29 -5.24 -15.78 3.94
CA ALA A 29 -6.58 -15.69 4.50
C ALA A 29 -6.64 -14.80 5.75
N THR A 30 -5.75 -15.03 6.71
CA THR A 30 -5.75 -14.31 7.99
C THR A 30 -5.58 -12.80 7.82
N GLY A 31 -4.55 -12.34 7.10
CA GLY A 31 -4.39 -10.91 6.81
C GLY A 31 -5.54 -10.33 5.98
N THR A 32 -6.07 -11.08 5.01
CA THR A 32 -7.23 -10.64 4.21
C THR A 32 -8.45 -10.36 5.08
N PHE A 33 -8.76 -11.27 6.01
CA PHE A 33 -9.88 -11.08 6.94
C PHE A 33 -9.62 -9.94 7.94
N ALA A 34 -8.40 -9.83 8.46
CA ALA A 34 -8.04 -8.73 9.36
C ALA A 34 -8.19 -7.38 8.66
N PHE A 35 -7.74 -7.25 7.40
CA PHE A 35 -7.85 -6.00 6.67
C PHE A 35 -9.28 -5.68 6.27
N HIS A 36 -10.06 -6.67 5.81
CA HIS A 36 -11.49 -6.48 5.55
C HIS A 36 -12.26 -6.04 6.80
N GLY A 37 -11.97 -6.66 7.96
CA GLY A 37 -12.52 -6.27 9.24
C GLY A 37 -12.17 -4.83 9.61
N TRP A 38 -10.90 -4.43 9.46
CA TRP A 38 -10.47 -3.04 9.68
C TRP A 38 -11.21 -2.05 8.78
N ILE A 39 -11.38 -2.34 7.48
CA ILE A 39 -12.13 -1.46 6.56
C ILE A 39 -13.58 -1.32 7.05
N ARG A 40 -14.23 -2.43 7.42
CA ARG A 40 -15.60 -2.41 7.94
C ARG A 40 -15.70 -1.54 9.19
N ASP A 41 -14.78 -1.71 10.12
CA ASP A 41 -14.78 -0.96 11.38
C ASP A 41 -14.50 0.53 11.13
N ALA A 42 -13.61 0.87 10.18
CA ALA A 42 -13.38 2.26 9.75
C ALA A 42 -14.63 2.91 9.12
N MET A 43 -15.37 2.17 8.29
CA MET A 43 -16.63 2.66 7.70
C MET A 43 -17.73 2.79 8.76
N ALA A 44 -17.81 1.87 9.71
CA ALA A 44 -18.77 1.92 10.81
C ALA A 44 -18.49 3.07 11.79
N ALA A 45 -17.23 3.46 11.94
CA ALA A 45 -16.79 4.58 12.76
C ALA A 45 -16.85 5.94 12.03
N ASP A 46 -17.28 5.96 10.75
CA ASP A 46 -17.26 7.15 9.89
C ASP A 46 -15.89 7.84 9.88
N LEU A 47 -14.81 7.04 9.74
CA LEU A 47 -13.45 7.55 9.78
C LEU A 47 -13.24 8.60 8.67
N PRO A 48 -12.74 9.81 9.01
CA PRO A 48 -12.48 10.84 8.01
C PRO A 48 -11.56 10.33 6.90
N TYR A 49 -11.86 10.69 5.65
CA TYR A 49 -11.16 10.16 4.48
C TYR A 49 -9.64 10.36 4.55
N ASP A 50 -9.17 11.51 5.03
CA ASP A 50 -7.75 11.80 5.22
C ASP A 50 -7.09 10.83 6.21
N GLN A 51 -7.79 10.48 7.30
CA GLN A 51 -7.32 9.53 8.29
C GLN A 51 -7.32 8.11 7.72
N PHE A 52 -8.39 7.72 7.02
CA PHE A 52 -8.48 6.43 6.34
C PHE A 52 -7.33 6.21 5.36
N VAL A 53 -7.07 7.20 4.49
CA VAL A 53 -5.97 7.14 3.52
C VAL A 53 -4.63 7.12 4.23
N ARG A 54 -4.42 7.98 5.24
CA ARG A 54 -3.16 8.03 6.00
C ARG A 54 -2.86 6.70 6.69
N GLU A 55 -3.85 6.04 7.29
CA GLU A 55 -3.67 4.74 7.94
C GLU A 55 -3.24 3.65 6.95
N ILE A 56 -3.71 3.72 5.69
CA ILE A 56 -3.30 2.78 4.65
C ILE A 56 -1.91 3.13 4.11
N VAL A 57 -1.68 4.39 3.74
CA VAL A 57 -0.47 4.87 3.05
C VAL A 57 0.76 4.88 3.97
N CYS A 58 0.57 5.05 5.27
CA CYS A 58 1.63 5.03 6.27
C CYS A 58 1.68 3.72 7.08
N ALA A 59 0.95 2.68 6.65
CA ALA A 59 0.87 1.44 7.40
C ALA A 59 2.24 0.77 7.52
N ASN A 60 2.59 0.38 8.74
CA ASN A 60 3.80 -0.37 9.03
C ASN A 60 3.52 -1.40 10.14
N GLY A 61 4.39 -2.39 10.26
CA GLY A 61 4.27 -3.45 11.24
C GLY A 61 3.72 -4.76 10.67
N ASP A 62 3.21 -5.59 11.58
CA ASP A 62 2.67 -6.93 11.32
C ASP A 62 1.21 -6.82 10.83
N GLU A 63 0.84 -7.57 9.80
CA GLU A 63 -0.51 -7.56 9.22
C GLU A 63 -1.67 -7.92 10.15
N LEU A 64 -1.42 -8.50 11.32
CA LEU A 64 -2.44 -8.76 12.33
C LEU A 64 -2.61 -7.58 13.30
N LYS A 65 -1.53 -6.84 13.55
CA LYS A 65 -1.54 -5.66 14.43
C LYS A 65 -1.84 -4.37 13.67
N SER A 66 -1.45 -4.33 12.39
CA SER A 66 -1.62 -3.22 11.46
C SER A 66 -2.18 -3.77 10.16
N PRO A 67 -3.49 -4.10 10.11
CA PRO A 67 -4.10 -4.75 8.94
C PRO A 67 -3.95 -4.03 7.60
N PRO A 68 -3.91 -2.67 7.53
CA PRO A 68 -3.67 -1.98 6.27
C PRO A 68 -2.34 -2.33 5.58
N THR A 69 -1.37 -2.88 6.30
CA THR A 69 -0.12 -3.40 5.71
C THR A 69 -0.32 -4.54 4.69
N VAL A 70 -1.51 -5.15 4.64
CA VAL A 70 -1.88 -6.17 3.65
C VAL A 70 -1.94 -5.59 2.24
N TRP A 71 -2.31 -4.32 2.06
CA TRP A 71 -2.32 -3.65 0.74
C TRP A 71 -0.94 -3.68 0.07
N TYR A 72 0.13 -3.59 0.85
CA TYR A 72 1.51 -3.67 0.37
C TYR A 72 1.90 -5.06 -0.16
N LYS A 73 1.05 -6.09 -0.03
CA LYS A 73 1.24 -7.37 -0.72
C LYS A 73 0.83 -7.33 -2.19
N GLU A 74 0.01 -6.35 -2.59
CA GLU A 74 -0.45 -6.15 -3.96
C GLU A 74 0.46 -5.20 -4.75
N VAL A 75 1.16 -4.32 -4.03
CA VAL A 75 2.02 -3.29 -4.61
C VAL A 75 3.47 -3.55 -4.22
N SER A 76 4.30 -3.98 -5.17
CA SER A 76 5.65 -4.52 -4.90
C SER A 76 6.79 -3.56 -5.22
N THR A 77 6.68 -2.80 -6.30
CA THR A 77 7.71 -1.87 -6.78
C THR A 77 7.33 -0.43 -6.48
N PRO A 78 8.31 0.48 -6.31
CA PRO A 78 8.06 1.91 -6.15
C PRO A 78 7.14 2.51 -7.22
N GLU A 79 7.30 2.09 -8.47
CA GLU A 79 6.45 2.53 -9.58
C GLU A 79 5.00 2.12 -9.40
N ASN A 80 4.75 0.85 -9.02
CA ASN A 80 3.39 0.39 -8.76
C ASN A 80 2.73 1.15 -7.60
N PHE A 81 3.51 1.66 -6.63
CA PHE A 81 2.97 2.51 -5.56
C PHE A 81 2.49 3.84 -6.08
N VAL A 82 3.24 4.49 -6.96
CA VAL A 82 2.84 5.75 -7.58
C VAL A 82 1.54 5.57 -8.37
N ASP A 83 1.47 4.52 -9.18
CA ASP A 83 0.30 4.21 -9.99
C ASP A 83 -0.93 3.92 -9.14
N ASP A 84 -0.81 3.03 -8.16
CA ASP A 84 -1.94 2.63 -7.33
C ASP A 84 -2.38 3.76 -6.39
N LEU A 85 -1.44 4.49 -5.78
CA LEU A 85 -1.76 5.62 -4.91
C LEU A 85 -2.47 6.74 -5.66
N SER A 86 -1.94 7.13 -6.83
CA SER A 86 -2.54 8.18 -7.65
C SER A 86 -3.94 7.80 -8.11
N GLN A 87 -4.14 6.55 -8.56
CA GLN A 87 -5.42 6.12 -9.08
C GLN A 87 -6.46 5.87 -7.98
N VAL A 88 -6.08 5.21 -6.89
CA VAL A 88 -7.01 4.80 -5.82
C VAL A 88 -7.38 5.97 -4.92
N PHE A 89 -6.41 6.80 -4.52
CA PHE A 89 -6.64 7.81 -3.49
C PHE A 89 -6.76 9.23 -4.02
N LEU A 90 -6.12 9.54 -5.15
CA LEU A 90 -6.14 10.88 -5.76
C LEU A 90 -7.08 10.98 -6.97
N GLY A 91 -7.58 9.85 -7.49
CA GLY A 91 -8.40 9.82 -8.70
C GLY A 91 -7.65 10.26 -9.97
N GLN A 92 -6.31 10.25 -9.95
CA GLN A 92 -5.45 10.71 -11.03
C GLN A 92 -4.70 9.53 -11.64
N ARG A 93 -4.37 9.61 -12.93
CA ARG A 93 -3.42 8.68 -13.56
C ARG A 93 -2.08 9.36 -13.73
N MET A 94 -1.05 8.90 -13.01
CA MET A 94 0.31 9.40 -13.16
C MET A 94 1.20 8.48 -14.01
N ALA A 95 0.74 7.29 -14.39
CA ALA A 95 1.52 6.30 -15.14
C ALA A 95 2.11 6.83 -16.46
N CYS A 96 1.44 7.78 -17.13
CA CYS A 96 1.99 8.40 -18.35
C CYS A 96 3.30 9.16 -18.06
N ALA A 97 3.36 9.87 -16.93
CA ALA A 97 4.53 10.62 -16.47
C ALA A 97 5.76 9.73 -16.20
N GLN A 98 5.57 8.41 -16.07
CA GLN A 98 6.68 7.45 -15.90
C GLN A 98 7.69 7.52 -17.05
N CYS A 99 7.21 7.68 -18.28
CA CYS A 99 8.01 7.55 -19.51
C CYS A 99 8.17 8.87 -20.24
N ASP A 100 7.08 9.63 -20.42
CA ASP A 100 7.07 10.93 -21.07
C ASP A 100 6.20 11.93 -20.30
N HIS A 101 6.36 13.22 -20.58
CA HIS A 101 5.51 14.25 -20.01
C HIS A 101 4.81 14.96 -21.14
N HIS A 102 3.50 14.74 -21.27
CA HIS A 102 2.69 15.40 -22.29
C HIS A 102 2.56 16.89 -21.94
N PRO A 103 2.60 17.82 -22.91
CA PRO A 103 2.53 19.27 -22.65
C PRO A 103 1.28 19.77 -21.90
N TYR A 104 0.23 18.95 -21.81
CA TYR A 104 -1.02 19.27 -21.11
C TYR A 104 -1.22 18.45 -19.83
N GLU A 105 -0.23 17.62 -19.47
CA GLU A 105 -0.26 16.88 -18.21
C GLU A 105 0.19 17.78 -17.07
N LYS A 106 -0.50 17.74 -15.93
CA LYS A 106 -0.15 18.55 -14.76
C LYS A 106 1.04 17.96 -14.01
N TRP A 107 1.16 16.63 -14.03
CA TRP A 107 2.16 15.88 -13.29
C TRP A 107 3.40 15.62 -14.12
N SER A 108 4.53 16.12 -13.65
CA SER A 108 5.81 15.94 -14.32
C SER A 108 6.39 14.54 -14.07
N GLN A 109 7.33 14.16 -14.93
CA GLN A 109 8.13 12.97 -14.70
C GLN A 109 8.93 13.04 -13.39
N ASP A 110 9.35 14.25 -12.98
CA ASP A 110 10.05 14.43 -11.71
C ASP A 110 9.13 14.20 -10.51
N ASP A 111 7.85 14.58 -10.60
CA ASP A 111 6.84 14.27 -9.57
C ASP A 111 6.64 12.76 -9.42
N TYR A 112 6.54 12.05 -10.55
CA TYR A 112 6.40 10.58 -10.57
C TYR A 112 7.58 9.90 -9.86
N TRP A 113 8.82 10.24 -10.24
CA TRP A 113 10.00 9.61 -9.66
C TRP A 113 10.30 10.10 -8.23
N GLY A 114 9.88 11.31 -7.88
CA GLY A 114 9.91 11.81 -6.51
C GLY A 114 9.02 10.98 -5.58
N LEU A 115 7.78 10.70 -5.99
CA LEU A 115 6.89 9.83 -5.22
C LEU A 115 7.40 8.37 -5.19
N ALA A 116 7.96 7.87 -6.28
CA ALA A 116 8.59 6.55 -6.30
C ALA A 116 9.76 6.48 -5.29
N ALA A 117 10.58 7.53 -5.19
CA ALA A 117 11.71 7.55 -4.26
C ALA A 117 11.27 7.39 -2.79
N PHE A 118 10.11 7.93 -2.42
CA PHE A 118 9.51 7.75 -1.09
C PHE A 118 9.30 6.28 -0.73
N TYR A 119 8.78 5.49 -1.68
CA TYR A 119 8.57 4.06 -1.48
C TYR A 119 9.83 3.20 -1.69
N GLY A 120 10.93 3.78 -2.18
CA GLY A 120 12.22 3.08 -2.33
C GLY A 120 12.79 2.54 -1.00
N ARG A 121 12.34 3.09 0.13
CA ARG A 121 12.73 2.68 1.49
C ARG A 121 11.84 1.60 2.09
N LEU A 122 10.78 1.21 1.41
CA LEU A 122 9.87 0.20 1.93
C LEU A 122 10.55 -1.18 1.97
N GLY A 123 10.57 -1.77 3.17
CA GLY A 123 11.02 -3.12 3.44
C GLY A 123 9.84 -4.04 3.74
N LYS A 124 9.92 -5.28 3.26
CA LYS A 124 8.97 -6.35 3.56
C LYS A 124 9.77 -7.58 3.94
N LYS A 125 9.43 -8.22 5.06
CA LYS A 125 10.01 -9.51 5.43
C LYS A 125 8.91 -10.48 5.88
N PRO A 126 8.99 -11.76 5.52
CA PRO A 126 8.05 -12.75 6.01
C PRO A 126 8.20 -12.93 7.52
N ILE A 127 7.08 -13.21 8.19
CA ILE A 127 7.00 -13.54 9.61
C ILE A 127 6.64 -15.02 9.72
N ASN A 128 7.35 -15.71 10.62
CA ASN A 128 7.10 -17.12 10.89
C ASN A 128 6.12 -17.21 12.06
N THR A 129 4.87 -17.56 11.79
CA THR A 129 3.89 -17.84 12.84
C THR A 129 4.15 -19.25 13.40
N PRO A 130 4.38 -19.41 14.71
CA PRO A 130 4.50 -20.74 15.34
C PRO A 130 3.25 -21.59 15.07
N GLY A 131 3.43 -22.86 14.68
CA GLY A 131 2.32 -23.79 14.43
C GLY A 131 1.76 -23.82 13.00
N ARG A 132 2.23 -22.97 12.06
CA ARG A 132 1.96 -23.15 10.62
C ARG A 132 3.03 -24.03 9.98
N VAL A 133 2.62 -25.11 9.33
CA VAL A 133 3.50 -25.95 8.48
C VAL A 133 4.09 -25.12 7.33
N ASN A 134 5.42 -25.26 7.14
CA ASN A 134 6.16 -24.59 6.08
C ASN A 134 6.01 -25.36 4.76
N ASP A 135 4.83 -25.32 4.14
CA ASP A 135 4.54 -26.07 2.89
C ASP A 135 5.07 -25.38 1.61
N GLY A 136 6.24 -24.71 1.68
CA GLY A 136 6.79 -23.99 0.52
C GLY A 136 5.92 -22.83 0.00
N GLN A 137 4.85 -22.49 0.70
CA GLN A 137 3.90 -21.46 0.30
C GLN A 137 4.53 -20.07 0.49
N GLN A 138 4.82 -19.41 -0.63
CA GLN A 138 5.46 -18.09 -0.73
C GLN A 138 4.68 -16.92 -0.06
N ASN A 139 3.56 -17.18 0.61
CA ASN A 139 2.65 -16.17 1.15
C ASN A 139 2.45 -16.32 2.66
N ARG A 140 3.52 -16.01 3.39
CA ARG A 140 3.52 -15.88 4.85
C ARG A 140 2.93 -14.52 5.25
N ASN A 141 2.62 -14.37 6.54
CA ASN A 141 2.38 -13.05 7.09
C ASN A 141 3.62 -12.18 6.85
N GLN A 142 3.46 -10.88 6.59
CA GLN A 142 4.58 -9.98 6.34
C GLN A 142 4.68 -8.90 7.41
N LEU A 143 5.92 -8.50 7.69
CA LEU A 143 6.24 -7.28 8.42
C LEU A 143 6.64 -6.23 7.39
N VAL A 144 5.90 -5.13 7.37
CA VAL A 144 6.23 -3.93 6.60
C VAL A 144 7.02 -2.98 7.50
N TYR A 145 8.14 -2.46 7.02
CA TYR A 145 8.98 -1.54 7.78
C TYR A 145 9.68 -0.54 6.86
N VAL A 146 10.12 0.59 7.41
CA VAL A 146 10.90 1.60 6.69
C VAL A 146 12.39 1.32 6.90
N LYS A 147 13.14 1.18 5.82
CA LYS A 147 14.60 1.03 5.86
C LYS A 147 15.27 2.37 6.17
N SER A 148 16.45 2.33 6.79
CA SER A 148 17.27 3.53 7.04
C SER A 148 17.76 4.19 5.75
N THR A 149 17.91 3.42 4.68
CA THR A 149 18.28 3.89 3.35
C THR A 149 17.39 3.25 2.29
N GLY A 150 17.23 3.93 1.16
CA GLY A 150 16.51 3.44 -0.01
C GLY A 150 16.55 4.47 -1.12
N SER A 151 16.43 3.99 -2.34
CA SER A 151 16.40 4.82 -3.54
C SER A 151 15.45 4.22 -4.56
N ALA A 152 14.83 5.08 -5.36
CA ALA A 152 14.23 4.70 -6.62
C ALA A 152 15.10 5.26 -7.75
N THR A 153 15.41 4.44 -8.74
CA THR A 153 16.21 4.86 -9.89
C THR A 153 15.29 5.27 -11.02
N ASN A 154 15.39 6.52 -11.46
CA ASN A 154 14.72 6.98 -12.67
C ASN A 154 15.36 6.29 -13.89
N LYS A 155 14.59 5.43 -14.57
CA LYS A 155 15.09 4.61 -15.68
C LYS A 155 15.47 5.41 -16.94
N ARG A 156 15.02 6.66 -17.08
CA ARG A 156 15.33 7.53 -18.21
C ARG A 156 16.59 8.37 -17.98
N SER A 157 16.72 8.97 -16.79
CA SER A 157 17.84 9.87 -16.47
C SER A 157 19.01 9.17 -15.77
N GLY A 158 18.81 7.94 -15.29
CA GLY A 158 19.78 7.22 -14.45
C GLY A 158 19.97 7.83 -13.06
N ARG A 159 19.24 8.90 -12.72
CA ARG A 159 19.35 9.56 -11.42
C ARG A 159 18.60 8.75 -10.36
N SER A 160 19.28 8.44 -9.27
CA SER A 160 18.67 7.84 -8.08
C SER A 160 18.13 8.96 -7.17
N GLY A 161 16.82 8.97 -6.94
CA GLY A 161 16.22 9.77 -5.88
C GLY A 161 16.51 9.08 -4.55
N SER A 162 17.36 9.68 -3.71
CA SER A 162 17.62 9.18 -2.35
C SER A 162 16.88 10.05 -1.34
N GLU A 163 16.01 9.46 -0.53
CA GLU A 163 15.37 10.17 0.57
C GLU A 163 16.07 9.79 1.88
N ARG A 164 16.74 10.75 2.53
CA ARG A 164 17.32 10.52 3.87
C ARG A 164 16.25 10.83 4.92
N ALA A 165 16.14 10.01 5.95
CA ALA A 165 15.32 10.38 7.10
C ALA A 165 16.02 11.56 7.80
N SER A 166 15.37 12.72 7.84
CA SER A 166 15.68 13.70 8.87
C SER A 166 15.30 13.04 10.19
N ALA A 167 16.32 12.63 10.95
CA ALA A 167 16.14 12.28 12.35
C ALA A 167 15.80 13.56 13.10
N SER A 168 14.50 13.86 13.25
CA SER A 168 14.03 14.79 14.27
C SER A 168 14.05 14.04 15.59
N GLY A 169 14.99 14.42 16.47
CA GLY A 169 15.11 13.97 17.84
C GLY A 169 14.11 14.61 18.79
#